data_AF-X1RP88-F1
#
_entry.id   AF-X1RP88-F1
#
_cell.length_a   1.000
_cell.length_b   1.000
_cell.length_c   1.000
_cell.angle_alpha   90.00
_cell.angle_beta   90.00
_cell.angle_gamma   90.00
#
_symmetry.space_group_name_H-M   'P 1'
#
loop_
_entity.id
_entity.type
_entity.pdbx_description
1 polymer ?
#
loop_
_entity_poly.entity_id
_entity_poly.type
_entity_poly.pdbx_seq_one_letter_code
_entity_poly.pdbx_strand_id
1 'polypeptide(L)'
;RIRPSGKFVEVGGLADITDKISPWIDKMDPSKWADMTDREGKICGMPVDSGPVAIWYRRDVFEQAGLPSDPESVAELLDTWDDYYEVAKIIKAKTNKYMLPLAKANYDFRIFEIFLWQQEAGYVNREGKLNINNPEAVRILEYLGKFWKEDLALDAGGWSTGWYAGLTDGEVATLPEATWMGGCFA
;
A
#
# COMPACT_ATOMS: atom_id res chain seq x y z
N ARG A 1 12.74 -11.81 -0.18
CA ARG A 1 12.45 -10.51 0.46
C ARG A 1 13.72 -9.68 0.44
N ILE A 2 13.89 -8.74 -0.48
CA ILE A 2 15.04 -7.82 -0.45
C ILE A 2 14.49 -6.42 -0.19
N ARG A 3 14.22 -6.13 1.08
CA ARG A 3 13.95 -4.77 1.55
C ARG A 3 15.31 -4.07 1.80
N PRO A 4 15.37 -2.72 1.87
CA PRO A 4 16.63 -2.00 2.03
C PRO A 4 17.45 -2.46 3.25
N SER A 5 16.80 -2.71 4.38
CA SER A 5 17.45 -3.30 5.57
C SER A 5 18.01 -4.69 5.27
N GLY A 6 17.25 -5.55 4.59
CA GLY A 6 17.68 -6.87 4.15
C GLY A 6 18.97 -6.86 3.34
N LYS A 7 19.19 -5.86 2.46
CA LYS A 7 20.47 -5.74 1.73
C LYS A 7 21.65 -5.45 2.67
N PHE A 8 21.48 -4.56 3.65
CA PHE A 8 22.54 -4.22 4.60
C PHE A 8 22.80 -5.35 5.61
N VAL A 9 21.74 -6.04 6.02
CA VAL A 9 21.78 -7.27 6.82
C VAL A 9 22.55 -8.36 6.07
N GLU A 10 22.24 -8.59 4.79
CA GLU A 10 22.85 -9.65 3.98
C GLU A 10 24.33 -9.40 3.64
N VAL A 11 24.77 -8.15 3.55
CA VAL A 11 26.20 -7.82 3.32
C VAL A 11 27.02 -7.72 4.60
N GLY A 12 26.44 -8.03 5.77
CA GLY A 12 27.13 -7.94 7.07
C GLY A 12 27.51 -6.51 7.47
N GLY A 13 26.83 -5.51 6.91
CA GLY A 13 27.15 -4.09 7.11
C GLY A 13 26.52 -3.49 8.37
N LEU A 14 25.79 -4.29 9.16
CA LEU A 14 25.07 -3.83 10.34
C LEU A 14 25.65 -4.46 11.61
N ALA A 15 25.68 -3.69 12.68
CA ALA A 15 26.12 -4.17 13.98
C ALA A 15 25.07 -5.10 14.59
N ASP A 16 25.54 -6.16 15.25
CA ASP A 16 24.71 -6.97 16.14
C ASP A 16 24.27 -6.11 17.34
N ILE A 17 22.96 -5.96 17.51
CA ILE A 17 22.35 -5.23 18.63
C ILE A 17 21.47 -6.12 19.50
N THR A 18 21.52 -7.45 19.31
CA THR A 18 20.65 -8.43 19.98
C THR A 18 20.62 -8.23 21.50
N ASP A 19 21.78 -8.11 22.14
CA ASP A 19 21.89 -7.91 23.59
C ASP A 19 21.25 -6.59 24.05
N LYS A 20 21.37 -5.53 23.23
CA LYS A 20 20.86 -4.19 23.56
C LYS A 20 19.33 -4.14 23.51
N ILE A 21 18.73 -4.95 22.65
CA ILE A 21 17.28 -4.93 22.43
C ILE A 21 16.53 -6.08 23.09
N SER A 22 17.22 -7.08 23.63
CA SER A 22 16.62 -8.25 24.30
C SER A 22 15.50 -7.90 25.30
N PRO A 23 15.59 -6.84 26.12
CA PRO A 23 14.51 -6.44 27.03
C PRO A 23 13.21 -5.96 26.35
N TRP A 24 13.23 -5.74 25.04
CA TRP A 24 12.14 -5.16 24.26
C TRP A 24 11.53 -6.15 23.25
N ILE A 25 12.14 -7.31 23.04
CA ILE A 25 11.72 -8.28 22.02
C ILE A 25 10.26 -8.70 22.20
N ASP A 26 9.88 -9.07 23.43
CA ASP A 26 8.53 -9.53 23.78
C ASP A 26 7.49 -8.39 23.84
N LYS A 27 7.94 -7.14 23.73
CA LYS A 27 7.06 -5.95 23.74
C LYS A 27 6.70 -5.47 22.34
N MET A 28 7.30 -6.07 21.31
CA MET A 28 7.11 -5.69 19.92
C MET A 28 6.31 -6.75 19.16
N ASP A 29 5.71 -6.34 18.05
CA ASP A 29 5.06 -7.23 17.10
C ASP A 29 6.05 -8.29 16.57
N PRO A 30 5.81 -9.59 16.82
CA PRO A 30 6.71 -10.66 16.38
C PRO A 30 6.96 -10.68 14.88
N SER A 31 6.00 -10.21 14.06
CA SER A 31 6.10 -10.18 12.60
C SER A 31 7.25 -9.32 12.09
N LYS A 32 7.73 -8.39 12.92
CA LYS A 32 8.77 -7.41 12.57
C LYS A 32 10.18 -7.94 12.74
N TRP A 33 10.39 -8.93 13.60
CA TRP A 33 11.73 -9.43 13.88
C TRP A 33 12.36 -10.15 12.68
N ALA A 34 11.53 -10.78 11.83
CA ALA A 34 12.01 -11.41 10.60
C ALA A 34 12.67 -10.43 9.61
N ASP A 35 12.37 -9.13 9.68
CA ASP A 35 13.02 -8.08 8.87
C ASP A 35 14.35 -7.60 9.44
N MET A 36 14.55 -7.80 10.73
CA MET A 36 15.68 -7.27 11.48
C MET A 36 16.70 -8.35 11.83
N THR A 37 16.40 -9.61 11.53
CA THR A 37 17.24 -10.76 11.84
C THR A 37 18.02 -11.20 10.60
N ASP A 38 19.32 -11.38 10.75
CA ASP A 38 20.18 -11.88 9.68
C ASP A 38 20.07 -13.41 9.48
N ARG A 39 20.83 -13.95 8.53
CA ARG A 39 20.84 -15.40 8.24
C ARG A 39 21.49 -16.23 9.37
N GLU A 40 22.25 -15.60 10.25
CA GLU A 40 22.91 -16.21 11.40
C GLU A 40 22.07 -16.12 12.68
N GLY A 41 20.91 -15.42 12.62
CA GLY A 41 20.00 -15.25 13.75
C GLY A 41 20.25 -13.99 14.59
N LYS A 42 21.14 -13.09 14.16
CA LYS A 42 21.45 -11.85 14.89
C LYS A 42 20.45 -10.76 14.55
N ILE A 43 20.02 -10.01 15.57
CA ILE A 43 19.15 -8.86 15.36
C ILE A 43 20.00 -7.62 15.10
N CYS A 44 19.85 -7.06 13.91
CA CYS A 44 20.65 -5.97 13.34
C CYS A 44 19.86 -4.65 13.25
N GLY A 45 18.63 -4.60 13.78
CA GLY A 45 17.78 -3.41 13.72
C GLY A 45 16.63 -3.45 14.72
N MET A 46 16.16 -2.27 15.10
CA MET A 46 14.98 -2.10 15.96
C MET A 46 13.80 -1.69 15.08
N PRO A 47 12.69 -2.45 15.07
CA PRO A 47 11.50 -2.03 14.34
C PRO A 47 10.88 -0.79 15.01
N VAL A 48 10.62 0.25 14.20
CA VAL A 48 10.05 1.51 14.66
C VAL A 48 8.56 1.65 14.32
N ASP A 49 8.05 0.85 13.37
CA ASP A 49 6.65 0.87 12.96
C ASP A 49 6.22 -0.47 12.32
N SER A 50 4.93 -0.81 12.50
CA SER A 50 4.28 -1.93 11.85
C SER A 50 3.64 -1.59 10.50
N GLY A 51 3.16 -0.35 10.32
CA GLY A 51 2.65 0.20 9.06
C GLY A 51 1.70 -0.72 8.26
N PRO A 52 0.62 -1.26 8.85
CA PRO A 52 -0.39 -1.99 8.06
C PRO A 52 -1.01 -1.08 7.01
N VAL A 53 -1.39 -1.64 5.87
CA VAL A 53 -2.10 -0.90 4.81
C VAL A 53 -3.57 -0.82 5.18
N ALA A 54 -4.15 0.37 5.07
CA ALA A 54 -5.57 0.63 5.20
C ALA A 54 -6.07 1.43 3.99
N ILE A 55 -7.38 1.48 3.80
CA ILE A 55 -8.01 2.38 2.84
C ILE A 55 -8.41 3.66 3.59
N TRP A 56 -7.71 4.74 3.30
CA TRP A 56 -8.13 6.08 3.71
C TRP A 56 -9.18 6.58 2.72
N TYR A 57 -10.22 7.26 3.21
CA TYR A 57 -11.32 7.74 2.35
C TYR A 57 -11.84 9.12 2.76
N ARG A 58 -12.41 9.84 1.80
CA ARG A 58 -13.00 11.18 1.94
C ARG A 58 -14.52 11.09 2.12
N ARG A 59 -14.99 11.35 3.34
CA ARG A 59 -16.42 11.30 3.69
C ARG A 59 -17.27 12.21 2.81
N ASP A 60 -16.80 13.42 2.57
CA ASP A 60 -17.48 14.42 1.74
C ASP A 60 -17.62 13.98 0.28
N VAL A 61 -16.61 13.30 -0.28
CA VAL A 61 -16.68 12.74 -1.65
C VAL A 61 -17.69 11.59 -1.72
N PHE A 62 -17.72 10.73 -0.71
CA PHE A 62 -18.70 9.64 -0.61
C PHE A 62 -20.13 10.21 -0.47
N GLU A 63 -20.32 11.21 0.38
CA GLU A 63 -21.61 11.91 0.55
C GLU A 63 -22.08 12.59 -0.74
N GLN A 64 -21.18 13.28 -1.45
CA GLN A 64 -21.47 13.87 -2.76
C GLN A 64 -21.87 12.82 -3.80
N ALA A 65 -21.30 11.61 -3.72
CA ALA A 65 -21.67 10.49 -4.57
C ALA A 65 -22.99 9.80 -4.15
N GLY A 66 -23.56 10.17 -3.00
CA GLY A 66 -24.74 9.53 -2.42
C GLY A 66 -24.44 8.16 -1.80
N LEU A 67 -23.20 7.93 -1.38
CA LEU A 67 -22.72 6.72 -0.72
C LEU A 67 -22.67 6.92 0.81
N PRO A 68 -22.70 5.84 1.61
CA PRO A 68 -22.44 5.93 3.04
C PRO A 68 -21.04 6.50 3.31
N SER A 69 -20.89 7.22 4.41
CA SER A 69 -19.62 7.87 4.80
C SER A 69 -19.14 7.51 6.21
N ASP A 70 -19.91 6.74 6.97
CA ASP A 70 -19.46 6.18 8.25
C ASP A 70 -18.50 5.00 8.03
N PRO A 71 -17.53 4.76 8.94
CA PRO A 71 -16.46 3.80 8.70
C PRO A 71 -16.94 2.35 8.55
N GLU A 72 -17.96 1.95 9.30
CA GLU A 72 -18.48 0.58 9.27
C GLU A 72 -19.15 0.30 7.94
N SER A 73 -20.06 1.18 7.50
CA SER A 73 -20.74 1.03 6.22
C SER A 73 -19.79 1.17 5.03
N VAL A 74 -18.74 2.00 5.13
CA VAL A 74 -17.72 2.10 4.09
C VAL A 74 -16.86 0.85 4.03
N ALA A 75 -16.52 0.25 5.17
CA ALA A 75 -15.79 -1.02 5.19
C ALA A 75 -16.60 -2.15 4.54
N GLU A 76 -17.91 -2.23 4.81
CA GLU A 76 -18.80 -3.19 4.15
C GLU A 76 -18.95 -2.89 2.64
N LEU A 77 -19.02 -1.61 2.26
CA LEU A 77 -19.14 -1.18 0.87
C LEU A 77 -17.86 -1.46 0.05
N LEU A 78 -16.69 -1.51 0.69
CA LEU A 78 -15.39 -1.73 0.06
C LEU A 78 -14.75 -3.06 0.47
N ASP A 79 -15.57 -4.07 0.80
CA ASP A 79 -15.10 -5.37 1.32
C ASP A 79 -14.21 -6.10 0.31
N THR A 80 -14.52 -5.99 -0.98
CA THR A 80 -13.69 -6.56 -2.05
C THR A 80 -13.15 -5.50 -3.00
N TRP A 81 -12.09 -5.86 -3.73
CA TRP A 81 -11.55 -5.01 -4.80
C TRP A 81 -12.54 -4.83 -5.96
N ASP A 82 -13.40 -5.81 -6.23
CA ASP A 82 -14.46 -5.64 -7.24
C ASP A 82 -15.52 -4.62 -6.76
N ASP A 83 -15.87 -4.62 -5.46
CA ASP A 83 -16.73 -3.58 -4.89
C ASP A 83 -16.07 -2.20 -4.95
N TYR A 84 -14.78 -2.13 -4.62
CA TYR A 84 -13.97 -0.92 -4.74
C TYR A 84 -13.98 -0.36 -6.18
N TYR A 85 -13.91 -1.22 -7.18
CA TYR A 85 -14.01 -0.84 -8.59
C TYR A 85 -15.40 -0.32 -8.98
N GLU A 86 -16.47 -0.98 -8.51
CA GLU A 86 -17.83 -0.50 -8.79
C GLU A 86 -18.13 0.83 -8.09
N VAL A 87 -17.65 1.02 -6.87
CA VAL A 87 -17.71 2.30 -6.15
C VAL A 87 -16.92 3.39 -6.88
N ALA A 88 -15.75 3.08 -7.43
CA ALA A 88 -14.97 4.02 -8.23
C ALA A 88 -15.77 4.60 -9.41
N LYS A 89 -16.55 3.73 -10.10
CA LYS A 89 -17.43 4.15 -11.20
C LYS A 89 -18.56 5.04 -10.72
N ILE A 90 -19.17 4.74 -9.57
CA ILE A 90 -20.23 5.57 -8.98
C ILE A 90 -19.68 6.95 -8.63
N ILE A 91 -18.55 7.01 -7.93
CA ILE A 91 -17.90 8.26 -7.54
C ILE A 91 -17.58 9.10 -8.77
N LYS A 92 -16.94 8.52 -9.78
CA LYS A 92 -16.62 9.23 -11.02
C LYS A 92 -17.87 9.77 -11.69
N ALA A 93 -18.92 8.96 -11.83
CA ALA A 93 -20.16 9.36 -12.49
C ALA A 93 -20.92 10.47 -11.74
N LYS A 94 -20.88 10.48 -10.41
CA LYS A 94 -21.67 11.40 -9.57
C LYS A 94 -20.92 12.69 -9.23
N THR A 95 -19.60 12.65 -9.15
CA THR A 95 -18.79 13.75 -8.61
C THR A 95 -17.71 14.23 -9.58
N ASN A 96 -17.45 13.48 -10.66
CA ASN A 96 -16.30 13.66 -11.55
C ASN A 96 -14.92 13.55 -10.86
N LYS A 97 -14.88 13.09 -9.59
CA LYS A 97 -13.66 12.81 -8.84
C LYS A 97 -13.10 11.44 -9.19
N TYR A 98 -11.81 11.27 -8.92
CA TYR A 98 -11.11 10.00 -9.11
C TYR A 98 -11.23 9.13 -7.85
N MET A 99 -11.09 7.82 -8.00
CA MET A 99 -11.10 6.93 -6.85
C MET A 99 -9.81 7.04 -6.05
N LEU A 100 -8.67 6.98 -6.74
CA LEU A 100 -7.34 6.93 -6.15
C LEU A 100 -6.30 7.57 -7.08
N PRO A 101 -5.15 8.00 -6.55
CA PRO A 101 -4.00 8.30 -7.38
C PRO A 101 -3.32 7.02 -7.85
N LEU A 102 -3.19 6.85 -9.16
CA LEU A 102 -2.51 5.71 -9.78
C LEU A 102 -1.90 6.14 -11.12
N ALA A 103 -0.61 6.48 -11.10
CA ALA A 103 0.11 6.93 -12.29
C ALA A 103 0.20 5.83 -13.37
N LYS A 104 0.02 6.22 -14.63
CA LYS A 104 0.12 5.29 -15.79
C LYS A 104 1.57 4.86 -16.07
N ALA A 105 2.52 5.75 -15.83
CA ALA A 105 3.94 5.50 -16.04
C ALA A 105 4.76 6.24 -14.97
N ASN A 106 5.15 5.51 -13.92
CA ASN A 106 6.02 6.03 -12.88
C ASN A 106 6.91 4.92 -12.30
N TYR A 107 7.99 5.32 -11.62
CA TYR A 107 8.88 4.41 -10.90
C TYR A 107 8.29 3.90 -9.58
N ASP A 108 7.20 4.52 -9.12
CA ASP A 108 6.48 4.13 -7.91
C ASP A 108 5.19 3.38 -8.29
N PHE A 109 5.19 2.07 -8.08
CA PHE A 109 4.08 1.17 -8.39
C PHE A 109 3.53 0.49 -7.13
N ARG A 110 3.40 1.29 -6.07
CA ARG A 110 2.99 0.87 -4.72
C ARG A 110 1.72 0.03 -4.65
N ILE A 111 0.67 0.41 -5.38
CA ILE A 111 -0.60 -0.35 -5.38
C ILE A 111 -0.38 -1.77 -5.90
N PHE A 112 0.44 -1.95 -6.94
CA PHE A 112 0.77 -3.29 -7.43
C PHE A 112 1.51 -4.13 -6.39
N GLU A 113 2.42 -3.52 -5.61
CA GLU A 113 3.08 -4.21 -4.50
C GLU A 113 2.07 -4.66 -3.43
N ILE A 114 1.11 -3.81 -3.08
CA ILE A 114 0.06 -4.12 -2.09
C ILE A 114 -0.73 -5.36 -2.53
N PHE A 115 -1.14 -5.41 -3.80
CA PHE A 115 -1.83 -6.58 -4.36
C PHE A 115 -0.97 -7.85 -4.34
N LEU A 116 0.31 -7.75 -4.70
CA LEU A 116 1.22 -8.89 -4.60
C LEU A 116 1.34 -9.38 -3.14
N TRP A 117 1.43 -8.48 -2.17
CA TRP A 117 1.58 -8.83 -0.76
C TRP A 117 0.32 -9.49 -0.18
N GLN A 118 -0.88 -9.07 -0.61
CA GLN A 118 -2.13 -9.74 -0.21
C GLN A 118 -2.21 -11.20 -0.69
N GLN A 119 -1.44 -11.56 -1.71
CA GLN A 119 -1.30 -12.92 -2.22
C GLN A 119 -0.08 -13.66 -1.64
N GLU A 120 0.50 -13.14 -0.55
CA GLU A 120 1.75 -13.63 0.05
C GLU A 120 2.95 -13.66 -0.93
N ALA A 121 2.86 -12.88 -2.01
CA ALA A 121 3.86 -12.79 -3.06
C ALA A 121 4.67 -11.48 -2.99
N GLY A 122 5.63 -11.33 -3.88
CA GLY A 122 6.43 -10.12 -4.06
C GLY A 122 7.24 -10.23 -5.34
N TYR A 123 8.02 -9.19 -5.67
CA TYR A 123 8.81 -9.18 -6.92
C TYR A 123 9.78 -10.36 -7.06
N VAL A 124 10.27 -10.88 -5.94
CA VAL A 124 11.29 -11.92 -5.88
C VAL A 124 10.88 -12.96 -4.84
N ASN A 125 10.93 -14.23 -5.21
CA ASN A 125 10.60 -15.35 -4.32
C ASN A 125 11.72 -15.64 -3.30
N ARG A 126 11.57 -16.70 -2.49
CA ARG A 126 12.54 -17.04 -1.42
C ARG A 126 13.90 -17.46 -1.98
N GLU A 127 13.94 -17.97 -3.19
CA GLU A 127 15.14 -18.42 -3.89
C GLU A 127 15.87 -17.28 -4.62
N GLY A 128 15.42 -16.03 -4.47
CA GLY A 128 16.02 -14.88 -5.15
C GLY A 128 15.63 -14.78 -6.63
N LYS A 129 14.65 -15.57 -7.10
CA LYS A 129 14.19 -15.55 -8.49
C LYS A 129 13.02 -14.58 -8.66
N LEU A 130 12.96 -13.98 -9.84
CA LEU A 130 11.89 -13.08 -10.23
C LEU A 130 10.52 -13.80 -10.18
N ASN A 131 9.53 -13.14 -9.58
CA ASN A 131 8.18 -13.66 -9.38
C ASN A 131 7.09 -12.69 -9.86
N ILE A 132 7.33 -12.03 -11.01
CA ILE A 132 6.36 -11.12 -11.65
C ILE A 132 5.94 -11.54 -13.05
N ASN A 133 6.57 -12.57 -13.61
CA ASN A 133 6.18 -13.12 -14.90
C ASN A 133 5.28 -14.34 -14.69
N ASN A 134 4.09 -14.12 -14.13
CA ASN A 134 3.12 -15.16 -13.83
C ASN A 134 1.68 -14.66 -14.05
N PRO A 135 0.68 -15.56 -14.14
CA PRO A 135 -0.71 -15.17 -14.36
C PRO A 135 -1.27 -14.22 -13.29
N GLU A 136 -0.82 -14.32 -12.04
CA GLU A 136 -1.28 -13.46 -10.95
C GLU A 136 -0.91 -12.00 -11.16
N ALA A 137 0.35 -11.74 -11.49
CA ALA A 137 0.84 -10.41 -11.83
C ALA A 137 0.08 -9.83 -13.03
N VAL A 138 -0.23 -10.65 -14.03
CA VAL A 138 -1.06 -10.23 -15.18
C VAL A 138 -2.46 -9.86 -14.72
N ARG A 139 -3.12 -10.66 -13.88
CA ARG A 139 -4.46 -10.36 -13.35
C ARG A 139 -4.50 -9.04 -12.56
N ILE A 140 -3.48 -8.78 -11.75
CA ILE A 140 -3.37 -7.50 -11.02
C ILE A 140 -3.24 -6.34 -12.01
N LEU A 141 -2.34 -6.45 -13.00
CA LEU A 141 -2.16 -5.41 -14.02
C LEU A 141 -3.43 -5.18 -14.86
N GLU A 142 -4.16 -6.24 -15.21
CA GLU A 142 -5.44 -6.14 -15.90
C GLU A 142 -6.48 -5.41 -15.07
N TYR A 143 -6.57 -5.72 -13.77
CA TYR A 143 -7.44 -5.03 -12.83
C TYR A 143 -7.08 -3.55 -12.71
N LEU A 144 -5.82 -3.20 -12.47
CA LEU A 144 -5.35 -1.80 -12.41
C LEU A 144 -5.56 -1.08 -13.74
N GLY A 145 -5.39 -1.80 -14.85
CA GLY A 145 -5.64 -1.30 -16.21
C GLY A 145 -7.08 -0.87 -16.45
N LYS A 146 -8.06 -1.42 -15.72
CA LYS A 146 -9.46 -0.96 -15.80
C LYS A 146 -9.58 0.50 -15.35
N PHE A 147 -8.91 0.89 -14.27
CA PHE A 147 -8.95 2.25 -13.75
C PHE A 147 -8.40 3.28 -14.75
N TRP A 148 -7.33 2.93 -15.48
CA TRP A 148 -6.79 3.81 -16.50
C TRP A 148 -7.65 3.90 -17.76
N LYS A 149 -8.25 2.77 -18.17
CA LYS A 149 -9.12 2.71 -19.37
C LYS A 149 -10.41 3.49 -19.18
N GLU A 150 -10.97 3.47 -17.96
CA GLU A 150 -12.24 4.13 -17.62
C GLU A 150 -12.06 5.50 -16.94
N ASP A 151 -10.84 6.05 -16.91
CA ASP A 151 -10.52 7.35 -16.30
C ASP A 151 -10.96 7.47 -14.82
N LEU A 152 -10.79 6.38 -14.06
CA LEU A 152 -11.18 6.28 -12.66
C LEU A 152 -10.05 6.62 -11.69
N ALA A 153 -8.82 6.75 -12.18
CA ALA A 153 -7.65 7.09 -11.37
C ALA A 153 -7.00 8.40 -11.80
N LEU A 154 -6.55 9.17 -10.80
CA LEU A 154 -5.74 10.37 -11.02
C LEU A 154 -4.33 9.95 -11.46
N ASP A 155 -3.92 10.42 -12.63
CA ASP A 155 -2.58 10.15 -13.19
C ASP A 155 -1.52 11.05 -12.52
N ALA A 156 -1.23 10.76 -11.25
CA ALA A 156 -0.27 11.48 -10.43
C ALA A 156 0.75 10.52 -9.82
N GLY A 157 2.04 10.84 -10.00
CA GLY A 157 3.13 10.03 -9.45
C GLY A 157 3.16 10.08 -7.92
N GLY A 158 3.34 8.91 -7.27
CA GLY A 158 3.48 8.83 -5.81
C GLY A 158 4.51 9.82 -5.27
N TRP A 159 4.18 10.46 -4.13
CA TRP A 159 5.02 11.45 -3.45
C TRP A 159 5.33 12.72 -4.25
N SER A 160 4.69 12.93 -5.40
CA SER A 160 4.84 14.16 -6.19
C SER A 160 3.92 15.27 -5.70
N THR A 161 4.21 16.52 -6.12
CA THR A 161 3.35 17.68 -5.82
C THR A 161 1.90 17.47 -6.28
N GLY A 162 1.70 16.92 -7.48
CA GLY A 162 0.35 16.67 -8.01
C GLY A 162 -0.41 15.59 -7.23
N TRP A 163 0.31 14.62 -6.67
CA TRP A 163 -0.29 13.58 -5.83
C TRP A 163 -0.77 14.14 -4.49
N TYR A 164 0.05 14.97 -3.83
CA TYR A 164 -0.37 15.65 -2.61
C TYR A 164 -1.53 16.62 -2.86
N ALA A 165 -1.47 17.41 -3.93
CA ALA A 165 -2.56 18.31 -4.31
C ALA A 165 -3.87 17.55 -4.54
N GLY A 166 -3.82 16.41 -5.23
CA GLY A 166 -5.02 15.58 -5.46
C GLY A 166 -5.65 15.06 -4.16
N LEU A 167 -4.83 14.74 -3.16
CA LEU A 167 -5.30 14.32 -1.83
C LEU A 167 -5.91 15.47 -1.03
N THR A 168 -5.27 16.64 -1.02
CA THR A 168 -5.74 17.82 -0.26
C THR A 168 -6.99 18.44 -0.87
N ASP A 169 -7.02 18.57 -2.20
CA ASP A 169 -8.08 19.28 -2.91
C ASP A 169 -9.33 18.40 -3.13
N GLY A 170 -9.29 17.16 -2.61
CA GLY A 170 -10.37 16.19 -2.75
C GLY A 170 -10.62 15.80 -4.21
N GLU A 171 -9.55 15.73 -5.02
CA GLU A 171 -9.65 15.19 -6.39
C GLU A 171 -9.77 13.67 -6.39
N VAL A 172 -9.27 13.02 -5.34
CA VAL A 172 -9.36 11.57 -5.12
C VAL A 172 -10.24 11.24 -3.91
N ALA A 173 -11.01 10.17 -4.00
CA ALA A 173 -11.90 9.73 -2.94
C ALA A 173 -11.20 8.88 -1.87
N THR A 174 -10.14 8.18 -2.24
CA THR A 174 -9.48 7.19 -1.40
C THR A 174 -7.97 7.10 -1.63
N LEU A 175 -7.26 6.52 -0.66
CA LEU A 175 -5.85 6.14 -0.76
C LEU A 175 -5.59 4.82 -0.01
N PRO A 176 -5.35 3.71 -0.72
CA PRO A 176 -4.82 2.49 -0.12
C PRO A 176 -3.32 2.66 0.20
N GLU A 177 -2.98 2.87 1.47
CA GLU A 177 -1.58 3.02 1.91
C GLU A 177 -1.42 2.72 3.42
N ALA A 178 -0.17 2.57 3.86
CA ALA A 178 0.22 2.40 5.24
C ALA A 178 -0.40 3.44 6.19
N THR A 179 -0.63 3.03 7.44
CA THR A 179 -1.36 3.83 8.43
C THR A 179 -0.72 5.18 8.80
N TRP A 180 0.57 5.39 8.49
CA TRP A 180 1.21 6.70 8.69
C TRP A 180 0.62 7.81 7.80
N MET A 181 -0.18 7.46 6.78
CA MET A 181 -0.82 8.41 5.87
C MET A 181 -2.05 9.11 6.46
N GLY A 182 -2.46 8.77 7.67
CA GLY A 182 -3.69 9.32 8.27
C GLY A 182 -3.73 10.84 8.42
N GLY A 183 -2.59 11.53 8.34
CA GLY A 183 -2.51 12.99 8.37
C GLY A 183 -2.61 13.69 7.01
N CYS A 184 -2.70 12.96 5.90
CA CYS A 184 -2.65 13.54 4.54
C CYS A 184 -4.03 13.87 3.94
N PHE A 185 -5.12 13.48 4.60
CA PHE A 185 -6.46 13.94 4.29
C PHE A 185 -6.85 15.00 5.32
N ALA A 186 -6.91 16.26 4.89
CA ALA A 186 -7.38 17.39 5.69
C ALA A 186 -8.78 17.83 5.23
#